data_AF-A0A6F8TV43-F1
#
_entry.id   AF-A0A6F8TV43-F1
#
_cell.length_a   1.000
_cell.length_b   1.000
_cell.length_c   1.000
_cell.angle_alpha   90.00
_cell.angle_beta   90.00
_cell.angle_gamma   90.00
#
_symmetry.space_group_name_H-M   'P 1'
#
loop_
_entity.id
_entity.type
_entity.pdbx_description
1 polymer ?
#
loop_
_entity_poly.entity_id
_entity_poly.type
_entity_poly.pdbx_seq_one_letter_code
_entity_poly.pdbx_strand_id
1 'polypeptide(L)'
;MKLTEKQMRFADEYVKSGNISAAYKISYPNVKKDSAARSSGSRLLTKANVRQYIEERLEELTKESIAEQDEILQFLTSVMRGEYTEQIPV
;
A
#
# COMPACT_ATOMS: atom_id res chain seq x y z
N MET A 1 19.57 3.86 -9.43
CA MET A 1 19.51 4.96 -8.44
C MET A 1 18.61 4.54 -7.29
N LYS A 2 19.11 4.57 -6.04
CA LYS A 2 18.36 4.16 -4.84
C LYS A 2 17.29 5.20 -4.48
N LEU A 3 16.12 4.75 -4.00
CA LEU A 3 15.09 5.65 -3.49
C LEU A 3 15.62 6.43 -2.28
N THR A 4 15.25 7.71 -2.18
CA THR A 4 15.53 8.49 -0.96
C THR A 4 14.40 8.30 0.06
N GLU A 5 14.67 8.47 1.36
CA GLU A 5 13.67 8.29 2.43
C GLU A 5 12.39 9.12 2.21
N LYS A 6 12.53 10.33 1.68
CA LYS A 6 11.38 11.20 1.37
C LYS A 6 10.52 10.67 0.23
N GLN A 7 11.14 10.00 -0.75
CA GLN A 7 10.41 9.37 -1.86
C GLN A 7 9.71 8.09 -1.42
N MET A 8 10.34 7.35 -0.51
CA MET A 8 9.76 6.15 0.09
C MET A 8 8.51 6.51 0.90
N ARG A 9 8.63 7.49 1.81
CA ARG A 9 7.49 8.02 2.58
C ARG A 9 6.36 8.53 1.67
N PHE A 10 6.70 9.17 0.54
CA PHE A 10 5.70 9.61 -0.44
C PHE A 10 4.96 8.43 -1.07
N ALA A 11 5.71 7.39 -1.47
CA ALA A 11 5.13 6.20 -2.05
C ALA A 11 4.22 5.47 -1.06
N ASP A 12 4.64 5.31 0.20
CA ASP A 12 3.84 4.66 1.25
C ASP A 12 2.51 5.40 1.50
N GLU A 13 2.56 6.72 1.67
CA GLU A 13 1.36 7.54 1.86
C GLU A 13 0.47 7.55 0.61
N TYR A 14 1.05 7.46 -0.58
CA TYR A 14 0.31 7.37 -1.83
C TYR A 14 -0.39 6.01 -1.97
N VAL A 15 0.28 4.90 -1.65
CA VAL A 15 -0.31 3.55 -1.62
C VAL A 15 -1.47 3.49 -0.64
N LYS A 16 -1.33 4.11 0.53
CA LYS A 16 -2.37 4.15 1.56
C LYS A 16 -3.59 5.01 1.20
N SER A 17 -3.37 6.19 0.60
CA SER A 17 -4.42 7.20 0.42
C SER A 17 -4.94 7.36 -1.01
N GLY A 18 -4.19 6.88 -2.01
CA GLY A 18 -4.43 7.16 -3.44
C GLY A 18 -4.31 8.65 -3.82
N ASN A 19 -3.95 9.53 -2.87
CA ASN A 19 -3.98 10.98 -3.06
C ASN A 19 -2.57 11.56 -3.19
N ILE A 20 -2.22 11.97 -4.41
CA ILE A 20 -0.90 12.51 -4.77
C ILE A 20 -0.56 13.76 -3.96
N SER A 21 -1.47 14.73 -3.86
CA SER A 21 -1.15 16.02 -3.23
C SER A 21 -1.01 15.88 -1.72
N ALA A 22 -1.86 15.06 -1.08
CA ALA A 22 -1.77 14.77 0.34
C ALA A 22 -0.47 14.02 0.67
N ALA A 23 -0.16 12.93 -0.05
CA ALA A 23 1.05 12.14 0.14
C ALA A 23 2.33 12.99 -0.05
N TYR A 24 2.31 13.88 -1.05
CA TYR A 24 3.44 14.78 -1.31
C TYR A 24 3.61 15.82 -0.20
N LYS A 25 2.52 16.40 0.32
CA LYS A 25 2.58 17.36 1.43
C LYS A 25 3.11 16.73 2.72
N ILE A 26 2.74 15.49 3.01
CA ILE A 26 3.24 14.74 4.18
C ILE A 26 4.75 14.49 4.06
N SER A 27 5.21 14.16 2.85
CA SER A 27 6.62 13.82 2.60
C SER A 27 7.52 15.03 2.37
N TYR A 28 6.93 16.14 1.93
CA TYR A 28 7.58 17.42 1.62
C TYR A 28 6.79 18.57 2.27
N PRO A 29 6.88 18.76 3.60
CA PRO A 29 6.07 19.73 4.35
C PRO A 29 6.33 21.20 3.94
N ASN A 30 7.44 21.46 3.25
CA ASN A 30 7.76 22.78 2.71
C ASN A 30 6.80 23.21 1.59
N VAL A 31 6.13 22.26 0.92
CA VAL A 31 5.19 22.56 -0.18
C VAL A 31 3.78 22.68 0.37
N LYS A 32 3.29 23.92 0.48
CA LYS A 32 1.95 24.21 1.01
C LYS A 32 0.86 24.26 -0.07
N LYS A 33 1.22 24.56 -1.32
CA LYS A 33 0.28 24.71 -2.45
C LYS A 33 -0.07 23.35 -3.06
N ASP A 34 -1.37 23.08 -3.22
CA ASP A 34 -1.84 21.82 -3.81
C ASP A 34 -1.45 21.63 -5.27
N SER A 35 -1.51 22.69 -6.08
CA SER A 35 -1.10 22.63 -7.49
C SER A 35 0.37 22.23 -7.65
N ALA A 36 1.24 22.80 -6.80
CA ALA A 36 2.66 22.46 -6.79
C ALA A 36 2.90 21.03 -6.30
N ALA A 37 2.23 20.61 -5.22
CA ALA A 37 2.31 19.25 -4.70
C ALA A 37 1.85 18.21 -5.72
N ARG A 38 0.73 18.45 -6.41
CA ARG A 38 0.21 17.58 -7.45
C ARG A 38 1.16 17.47 -8.65
N SER A 39 1.66 18.59 -9.16
CA SER A 39 2.59 18.59 -10.31
C SER A 39 3.90 17.87 -9.99
N SER A 40 4.50 18.16 -8.83
CA SER A 40 5.75 17.53 -8.42
C SER A 40 5.57 16.06 -8.02
N GLY A 41 4.48 15.70 -7.35
CA GLY A 41 4.13 14.32 -7.05
C GLY A 41 3.87 13.50 -8.31
N SER A 42 3.17 14.05 -9.31
CA SER A 42 2.95 13.38 -10.59
C SER A 42 4.28 13.07 -11.31
N ARG A 43 5.21 14.03 -11.31
CA ARG A 43 6.58 13.82 -11.82
C ARG A 43 7.37 12.78 -11.02
N LEU A 44 7.05 12.61 -9.74
CA LEU A 44 7.71 11.62 -8.89
C LEU A 44 7.22 10.21 -9.20
N LEU A 45 5.91 10.04 -9.45
CA LEU A 45 5.31 8.76 -9.88
C LEU A 45 5.81 8.29 -11.25
N THR A 46 6.21 9.20 -12.14
CA THR A 46 6.78 8.82 -13.44
C THR A 46 8.22 8.31 -13.34
N LYS A 47 8.89 8.44 -12.19
CA LYS A 47 10.24 7.90 -12.04
C LYS A 47 10.19 6.39 -11.86
N ALA A 48 10.91 5.66 -12.70
CA ALA A 48 10.90 4.20 -12.72
C ALA A 48 11.17 3.56 -11.36
N ASN A 49 12.10 4.12 -10.58
CA ASN A 49 12.42 3.62 -9.24
C ASN A 49 11.27 3.78 -8.23
N VAL A 50 10.52 4.89 -8.29
CA VAL A 50 9.36 5.12 -7.41
C VAL A 50 8.20 4.23 -7.83
N ARG A 51 8.00 4.07 -9.14
CA ARG A 51 6.97 3.19 -9.68
C ARG A 51 7.20 1.74 -9.26
N GLN A 52 8.43 1.24 -9.42
CA GLN A 52 8.78 -0.12 -9.03
C GLN A 52 8.51 -0.36 -7.54
N TYR A 53 8.89 0.58 -6.67
CA TYR A 53 8.62 0.46 -5.23
C TYR A 53 7.13 0.44 -4.89
N ILE A 54 6.32 1.25 -5.59
CA ILE A 54 4.86 1.24 -5.43
C ILE A 54 4.26 -0.10 -5.86
N GLU A 55 4.72 -0.65 -6.99
CA GLU A 55 4.28 -1.97 -7.49
C GLU A 55 4.62 -3.08 -6.48
N GLU A 56 5.86 -3.14 -6.00
CA GLU A 56 6.29 -4.07 -4.96
C GLU A 56 5.42 -3.96 -3.69
N ARG A 57 5.15 -2.74 -3.23
CA ARG A 57 4.34 -2.52 -2.02
C ARG A 57 2.88 -2.91 -2.21
N LEU A 58 2.32 -2.72 -3.41
CA LEU A 58 0.97 -3.15 -3.74
C LEU A 58 0.87 -4.68 -3.85
N GLU A 59 1.89 -5.34 -4.39
CA GLU A 59 1.97 -6.81 -4.43
C GLU A 59 2.05 -7.40 -3.02
N GLU A 60 2.86 -6.82 -2.12
CA GLU A 60 2.91 -7.21 -0.71
C GLU A 60 1.54 -7.08 -0.03
N LEU A 61 0.89 -5.93 -0.17
CA LEU A 61 -0.45 -5.70 0.41
C LEU A 61 -1.50 -6.64 -0.19
N THR A 62 -1.37 -6.99 -1.47
CA THR A 62 -2.28 -7.94 -2.13
C THR A 62 -2.10 -9.34 -1.56
N LYS A 63 -0.85 -9.78 -1.32
CA LYS A 63 -0.57 -11.05 -0.64
C LYS A 63 -1.06 -11.07 0.81
N GLU A 64 -0.94 -9.96 1.53
CA GLU A 64 -1.42 -9.85 2.92
C GLU A 64 -2.97 -9.79 3.02
N SER A 65 -3.66 -9.29 2.00
CA SER A 65 -5.11 -9.07 2.04
C SER A 65 -5.93 -10.15 1.34
N ILE A 66 -5.35 -10.89 0.40
CA ILE A 66 -5.98 -12.01 -0.28
C ILE A 66 -5.37 -13.29 0.28
N ALA A 67 -6.18 -14.08 1.00
CA ALA A 67 -5.78 -15.41 1.41
C ALA A 67 -5.29 -16.20 0.18
N GLU A 68 -4.06 -16.69 0.23
CA GLU A 68 -3.53 -17.51 -0.86
C GLU A 68 -4.38 -18.78 -1.01
N GLN A 69 -4.39 -19.38 -2.20
CA GLN A 69 -5.27 -20.52 -2.49
C GLN A 69 -5.09 -21.66 -1.48
N ASP A 70 -3.86 -21.87 -0.99
CA ASP A 70 -3.56 -22.84 0.06
C ASP A 70 -4.12 -22.43 1.44
N GLU A 71 -4.11 -21.15 1.80
CA GLU A 71 -4.71 -20.65 3.04
C GLU A 71 -6.24 -20.79 3.04
N ILE A 72 -6.88 -20.55 1.90
CA ILE A 72 -8.31 -20.80 1.70
C ILE A 72 -8.62 -22.29 1.88
N LEU A 73 -7.83 -23.17 1.25
CA LEU A 73 -8.03 -24.62 1.34
C LEU A 73 -7.78 -25.14 2.77
N GLN A 74 -6.77 -24.63 3.47
CA GLN A 74 -6.49 -24.97 4.86
C GLN A 74 -7.62 -24.50 5.78
N PHE A 75 -8.12 -23.28 5.61
CA PHE A 75 -9.25 -22.76 6.37
C PHE A 75 -10.53 -23.60 6.10
N LEU A 76 -10.86 -23.88 4.84
CA LEU A 76 -12.00 -24.74 4.50
C LEU A 76 -11.85 -26.15 5.08
N THR A 77 -10.63 -26.71 5.08
CA THR A 77 -10.34 -28.01 5.67
C THR A 77 -10.55 -28.00 7.18
N SER A 78 -10.09 -26.97 7.88
CA SER A 78 -10.26 -26.88 9.34
C SER A 78 -11.74 -26.73 9.73
N VAL A 79 -12.51 -25.96 8.96
CA VAL A 79 -13.97 -25.87 9.10
C VAL A 79 -14.63 -27.22 8.86
N MET A 80 -14.28 -27.93 7.78
CA MET A 80 -14.83 -29.26 7.49
C MET A 80 -14.49 -30.32 8.54
N ARG A 81 -13.36 -30.15 9.23
CA ARG A 81 -12.93 -31.03 10.34
C ARG A 81 -13.51 -30.61 11.70
N GLY A 82 -14.24 -29.50 11.75
CA GLY A 82 -14.82 -28.98 13.00
C GLY A 82 -13.78 -28.43 13.97
N GLU A 83 -12.61 -28.04 13.47
CA GLU A 83 -11.52 -27.46 14.28
C GLU A 83 -11.77 -25.98 14.60
N TYR A 84 -12.75 -25.35 13.94
CA TYR A 84 -13.14 -23.95 14.15
C TYR A 84 -14.43 -23.86 14.97
N THR A 85 -14.36 -23.20 16.14
CA THR A 85 -15.53 -22.83 16.94
C THR A 85 -15.85 -21.37 16.69
N GLU A 86 -16.99 -21.10 16.06
CA GLU A 86 -17.47 -19.75 15.82
C GLU A 86 -17.86 -19.12 17.17
N GLN A 87 -17.14 -18.09 17.60
CA GLN A 87 -17.57 -17.29 18.76
C GLN A 87 -18.64 -16.31 18.29
N ILE A 88 -19.90 -16.66 18.51
CA ILE A 88 -21.02 -15.72 18.37
C ILE A 88 -20.95 -14.78 19.57
N PRO A 89 -20.69 -13.47 19.41
CA PRO A 89 -20.81 -12.54 20.52
C PRO A 89 -22.29 -12.47 20.90
N VAL A 90 -22.59 -12.83 22.16
CA VAL A 90 -23.92 -12.73 22.78
C VAL A 90 -24.19 -11.30 23.20
#